data_AF-A0A957RKT2-F1
#
_entry.id   AF-A0A957RKT2-F1
#
_cell.length_a   1.000
_cell.length_b   1.000
_cell.length_c   1.000
_cell.angle_alpha   90.00
_cell.angle_beta   90.00
_cell.angle_gamma   90.00
#
_symmetry.space_group_name_H-M   'P 1'
#
loop_
_entity.id
_entity.type
_entity.pdbx_description
1 polymer ?
#
loop_
_entity_poly.entity_id
_entity_poly.type
_entity_poly.pdbx_seq_one_letter_code
_entity_poly.pdbx_strand_id
1 'polypeptide(L)'
;LKEQIEACHARGIRVPIYTTVQWDHFTARQHPEWICTDELGRIVGTPPFEAGFYREMNVNSPYVEEFLKPHVREIMATLPTDGIFFDIVRVIPSTDPYTQDRMRAAGLDPANQDHRARFALDSLNAFKRDMSAFVWSIDPEVSVFFNAGHVGTRHRAVIDAYSHWELETLPSGGWGYLHFPVSARYARTLGIDVLGMTGKFHTSWGDFHSFKNLAALQFEVFQMLAMNAKCMVGDQLPPRGRIEPHVYDLIGKVYAEVEQKEPWCHGARPLCDIAVYTPEEFTIPGASHNLPDAIKGATRMLEEGAHQFDIVDSASDLTPYRVVILPDAIPVDAMLAAKLDAYLAQGGKLIATFESGLNPDKTGFALDGLGVAIAGEGPRDAAGNLARGCVYPQANYVEYILPDAAIGHGLPPTEHAMYIRGMDVTARPGSEVLADIVPSYFDRTWEHFCSHRHTPSAGQPGNPAIVRSGNAIYFSSPIFTTYQKVAPLWCKRL
;
A
#
# COMPACT_ATOMS: atom_id res chain seq x y z
N LEU A 1 7.35 -12.34 -33.02
CA LEU A 1 7.22 -11.09 -32.27
C LEU A 1 7.23 -9.87 -33.19
N LYS A 2 8.28 -9.61 -33.99
CA LYS A 2 8.31 -8.48 -34.94
C LYS A 2 7.05 -8.33 -35.81
N GLU A 3 6.61 -9.41 -36.47
CA GLU A 3 5.39 -9.40 -37.29
C GLU A 3 4.11 -9.05 -36.50
N GLN A 4 4.04 -9.44 -35.22
CA GLN A 4 2.91 -9.08 -34.35
C GLN A 4 2.93 -7.59 -34.02
N ILE A 5 4.13 -7.04 -33.75
CA ILE A 5 4.33 -5.61 -33.49
C ILE A 5 3.92 -4.80 -34.73
N GLU A 6 4.41 -5.18 -35.91
CA GLU A 6 4.07 -4.52 -37.18
C GLU A 6 2.56 -4.57 -37.46
N ALA A 7 1.89 -5.69 -37.14
CA ALA A 7 0.44 -5.82 -37.28
C ALA A 7 -0.35 -4.91 -36.31
N CYS A 8 0.15 -4.71 -35.09
CA CYS A 8 -0.40 -3.77 -34.10
C CYS A 8 -0.17 -2.32 -34.53
N HIS A 9 1.05 -1.98 -34.94
CA HIS A 9 1.43 -0.65 -35.43
C HIS A 9 0.61 -0.22 -36.66
N ALA A 10 0.34 -1.14 -37.58
CA ALA A 10 -0.54 -0.87 -38.73
C ALA A 10 -1.98 -0.48 -38.34
N ARG A 11 -2.35 -0.66 -37.07
CA ARG A 11 -3.64 -0.28 -36.47
C ARG A 11 -3.51 0.84 -35.42
N GLY A 12 -2.33 1.45 -35.29
CA GLY A 12 -2.07 2.49 -34.29
C GLY A 12 -2.00 1.98 -32.85
N ILE A 13 -1.77 0.69 -32.65
CA ILE A 13 -1.67 0.06 -31.32
C ILE A 13 -0.20 0.03 -30.91
N ARG A 14 0.15 0.68 -29.80
CA ARG A 14 1.49 0.61 -29.19
C ARG A 14 1.75 -0.77 -28.58
N VAL A 15 2.98 -1.24 -28.65
CA VAL A 15 3.43 -2.55 -28.16
C VAL A 15 4.68 -2.39 -27.31
N PRO A 16 4.54 -2.10 -26.00
CA PRO A 16 5.65 -2.23 -25.05
C PRO A 16 6.01 -3.71 -24.87
N ILE A 17 7.30 -4.00 -24.69
CA ILE A 17 7.82 -5.35 -24.49
C ILE A 17 8.04 -5.61 -23.01
N TYR A 18 7.45 -6.71 -22.54
CA TYR A 18 7.72 -7.28 -21.23
C TYR A 18 9.05 -8.04 -21.23
N THR A 19 9.87 -7.82 -20.21
CA THR A 19 11.00 -8.70 -19.86
C THR A 19 11.16 -8.81 -18.34
N THR A 20 11.57 -9.97 -17.85
CA THR A 20 11.81 -10.20 -16.42
C THR A 20 13.19 -9.71 -16.01
N VAL A 21 13.31 -9.17 -14.80
CA VAL A 21 14.60 -8.71 -14.24
C VAL A 21 15.07 -9.63 -13.14
N GLN A 22 14.31 -9.77 -12.05
CA GLN A 22 14.80 -10.54 -10.90
C GLN A 22 14.28 -11.97 -10.85
N TRP A 23 13.33 -12.39 -11.67
CA TRP A 23 12.99 -13.82 -11.81
C TRP A 23 13.55 -14.39 -13.11
N ASP A 24 14.67 -15.11 -13.04
CA ASP A 24 15.26 -15.76 -14.20
C ASP A 24 15.90 -17.11 -13.83
N HIS A 25 15.25 -18.20 -14.23
CA HIS A 25 15.76 -19.55 -13.97
C HIS A 25 16.88 -19.97 -14.92
N PHE A 26 16.88 -19.50 -16.17
CA PHE A 26 17.88 -19.89 -17.14
C PHE A 26 19.23 -19.29 -16.75
N THR A 27 19.26 -17.97 -16.53
CA THR A 27 20.48 -17.25 -16.16
C THR A 27 20.99 -17.69 -14.80
N ALA A 28 20.12 -17.87 -13.80
CA ALA A 28 20.50 -18.38 -12.48
C ALA A 28 21.18 -19.75 -12.51
N ARG A 29 20.87 -20.60 -13.50
CA ARG A 29 21.51 -21.93 -13.65
C ARG A 29 22.90 -21.85 -14.27
N GLN A 30 23.13 -20.89 -15.15
CA GLN A 30 24.42 -20.68 -15.81
C GLN A 30 25.37 -19.88 -14.90
N HIS A 31 24.81 -18.94 -14.14
CA HIS A 31 25.53 -18.00 -13.29
C HIS A 31 24.95 -18.00 -11.86
N PRO A 32 25.13 -19.10 -11.10
CA PRO A 32 24.65 -19.18 -9.72
C PRO A 32 25.30 -18.16 -8.79
N GLU A 33 26.42 -17.55 -9.17
CA GLU A 33 27.06 -16.45 -8.45
C GLU A 33 26.28 -15.13 -8.53
N TRP A 34 25.37 -14.97 -9.49
CA TRP A 34 24.59 -13.73 -9.69
C TRP A 34 23.27 -13.68 -8.91
N ILE A 35 22.96 -14.69 -8.10
CA ILE A 35 21.67 -14.78 -7.41
C ILE A 35 21.73 -14.20 -5.99
N CYS A 36 20.59 -13.69 -5.52
CA CYS A 36 20.46 -13.24 -4.14
C CYS A 36 20.51 -14.43 -3.16
N THR A 37 21.21 -14.24 -2.04
CA THR A 37 21.17 -15.12 -0.86
C THR A 37 20.53 -14.46 0.35
N ASP A 38 19.93 -15.26 1.24
CA ASP A 38 19.33 -14.83 2.51
C ASP A 38 20.36 -14.75 3.66
N GLU A 39 19.95 -14.35 4.85
CA GLU A 39 20.83 -14.22 6.03
C GLU A 39 21.50 -15.51 6.50
N LEU A 40 21.04 -16.68 6.05
CA LEU A 40 21.64 -17.98 6.32
C LEU A 40 22.51 -18.47 5.14
N GLY A 41 22.71 -17.63 4.12
CA GLY A 41 23.49 -17.96 2.93
C GLY A 41 22.77 -18.88 1.95
N ARG A 42 21.45 -19.06 2.08
CA ARG A 42 20.65 -19.89 1.18
C ARG A 42 20.21 -19.07 -0.03
N ILE A 43 20.12 -19.72 -1.18
CA ILE A 43 19.58 -19.11 -2.41
C ILE A 43 18.12 -18.72 -2.19
N VAL A 44 17.78 -17.47 -2.50
CA VAL A 44 16.38 -17.01 -2.44
C VAL A 44 15.59 -17.56 -3.62
N GLY A 45 14.40 -18.11 -3.35
CA GLY A 45 13.46 -18.57 -4.37
C GLY A 45 13.16 -20.08 -4.36
N THR A 46 12.74 -20.64 -5.50
CA THR A 46 12.22 -22.02 -5.62
C THR A 46 13.23 -23.08 -5.18
N PRO A 47 12.97 -23.93 -4.19
CA PRO A 47 13.89 -25.02 -3.80
C PRO A 47 14.23 -26.00 -4.96
N PRO A 48 15.37 -26.72 -4.92
CA PRO A 48 15.84 -27.56 -6.03
C PRO A 48 14.88 -28.65 -6.53
N PHE A 49 13.98 -29.15 -5.67
CA PHE A 49 13.03 -30.22 -6.01
C PHE A 49 11.58 -29.72 -6.07
N GLU A 50 11.40 -28.41 -6.20
CA GLU A 50 10.10 -27.78 -6.40
C GLU A 50 10.01 -27.21 -7.81
N ALA A 51 8.82 -27.32 -8.42
CA ALA A 51 8.58 -26.71 -9.71
C ALA A 51 8.46 -25.19 -9.55
N GLY A 52 9.26 -24.44 -10.31
CA GLY A 52 9.21 -22.99 -10.31
C GLY A 52 10.43 -22.36 -10.96
N PHE A 53 10.26 -21.15 -11.46
CA PHE A 53 11.31 -20.35 -12.10
C PHE A 53 11.75 -19.16 -11.23
N TYR A 54 11.30 -19.11 -9.97
CA TYR A 54 11.50 -17.99 -9.06
C TYR A 54 12.91 -18.06 -8.49
N ARG A 55 13.93 -17.69 -9.27
CA ARG A 55 15.31 -17.47 -8.80
C ARG A 55 15.57 -15.98 -8.82
N GLU A 56 15.88 -15.40 -7.67
CA GLU A 56 16.10 -13.96 -7.53
C GLU A 56 17.48 -13.57 -8.07
N MET A 57 17.52 -12.87 -9.21
CA MET A 57 18.76 -12.28 -9.71
C MET A 57 19.14 -11.04 -8.89
N ASN A 58 20.44 -10.91 -8.60
CA ASN A 58 20.99 -9.78 -7.88
C ASN A 58 21.37 -8.65 -8.85
N VAL A 59 20.65 -7.53 -8.77
CA VAL A 59 20.92 -6.30 -9.53
C VAL A 59 22.23 -5.60 -9.14
N ASN A 60 22.88 -6.05 -8.07
CA ASN A 60 24.20 -5.59 -7.65
C ASN A 60 25.36 -6.42 -8.20
N SER A 61 25.07 -7.55 -8.84
CA SER A 61 26.07 -8.44 -9.43
C SER A 61 26.39 -8.06 -10.88
N PRO A 62 27.43 -8.67 -11.50
CA PRO A 62 27.75 -8.42 -12.92
C PRO A 62 26.62 -8.73 -13.90
N TYR A 63 25.58 -9.47 -13.47
CA TYR A 63 24.35 -9.73 -14.23
C TYR A 63 23.81 -8.53 -15.01
N VAL A 64 23.80 -7.34 -14.41
CA VAL A 64 23.22 -6.15 -15.06
C VAL A 64 24.00 -5.74 -16.31
N GLU A 65 25.33 -5.68 -16.19
CA GLU A 65 26.21 -5.23 -17.28
C GLU A 65 26.52 -6.35 -18.28
N GLU A 66 26.71 -7.58 -17.80
CA GLU A 66 27.13 -8.71 -18.62
C GLU A 66 25.97 -9.40 -19.35
N PHE A 67 24.73 -9.29 -18.84
CA PHE A 67 23.57 -9.93 -19.45
C PHE A 67 22.40 -8.96 -19.70
N LEU A 68 21.86 -8.30 -18.68
CA LEU A 68 20.58 -7.59 -18.79
C LEU A 68 20.63 -6.41 -19.77
N LYS A 69 21.64 -5.54 -19.67
CA LYS A 69 21.81 -4.42 -20.61
C LYS A 69 22.06 -4.90 -22.05
N PRO A 70 22.96 -5.87 -22.32
CA PRO A 70 23.08 -6.47 -23.64
C PRO A 70 21.76 -7.05 -24.17
N HIS A 71 21.00 -7.78 -23.34
CA HIS A 71 19.72 -8.37 -23.71
C HIS A 71 18.69 -7.29 -24.10
N VAL A 72 18.59 -6.22 -23.32
CA VAL A 72 17.66 -5.10 -23.60
C VAL A 72 18.08 -4.33 -24.85
N ARG A 73 19.39 -4.14 -25.07
CA ARG A 73 19.90 -3.56 -26.32
C ARG A 73 19.50 -4.40 -27.53
N GLU A 74 19.62 -5.72 -27.44
CA GLU A 74 19.21 -6.63 -28.51
C GLU A 74 17.70 -6.54 -28.77
N ILE A 75 16.87 -6.52 -27.72
CA ILE A 75 15.42 -6.30 -27.84
C ILE A 75 15.14 -5.02 -28.64
N MET A 76 15.70 -3.88 -28.22
CA MET A 76 15.45 -2.59 -28.88
C MET A 76 16.03 -2.51 -30.30
N ALA A 77 17.13 -3.21 -30.58
CA ALA A 77 17.73 -3.23 -31.91
C ALA A 77 16.97 -4.14 -32.90
N THR A 78 16.32 -5.19 -32.41
CA THR A 78 15.68 -6.21 -33.26
C THR A 78 14.16 -6.06 -33.36
N LEU A 79 13.54 -5.40 -32.37
CA LEU A 79 12.09 -5.23 -32.26
C LEU A 79 11.74 -3.73 -32.17
N PRO A 80 10.82 -3.23 -33.03
CA PRO A 80 10.40 -1.82 -33.00
C PRO A 80 9.45 -1.59 -31.81
N THR A 81 9.98 -1.60 -30.59
CA THR A 81 9.19 -1.52 -29.36
C THR A 81 8.81 -0.09 -29.01
N ASP A 82 7.62 0.11 -28.44
CA ASP A 82 7.17 1.42 -27.95
C ASP A 82 7.51 1.67 -26.47
N GLY A 83 8.06 0.65 -25.80
CA GLY A 83 8.37 0.67 -24.38
C GLY A 83 8.98 -0.62 -23.87
N ILE A 84 9.57 -0.57 -22.68
CA ILE A 84 10.06 -1.74 -21.94
C ILE A 84 9.38 -1.79 -20.57
N PHE A 85 8.67 -2.89 -20.34
CA PHE A 85 8.08 -3.25 -19.05
C PHE A 85 9.04 -4.22 -18.37
N PHE A 86 9.79 -3.73 -17.39
CA PHE A 86 10.69 -4.53 -16.57
C PHE A 86 9.92 -5.17 -15.42
N ASP A 87 9.73 -6.47 -15.47
CA ASP A 87 8.96 -7.18 -14.45
C ASP A 87 9.84 -7.75 -13.32
N ILE A 88 9.22 -7.92 -12.16
CA ILE A 88 9.82 -8.47 -10.94
C ILE A 88 11.03 -7.64 -10.51
N VAL A 89 10.80 -6.39 -10.11
CA VAL A 89 11.81 -5.44 -9.64
C VAL A 89 11.56 -5.09 -8.17
N ARG A 90 11.93 -6.01 -7.30
CA ARG A 90 11.60 -6.03 -5.87
C ARG A 90 12.78 -5.61 -4.99
N VAL A 91 12.46 -5.08 -3.82
CA VAL A 91 13.47 -4.78 -2.79
C VAL A 91 13.84 -6.10 -2.11
N ILE A 92 15.07 -6.57 -2.33
CA ILE A 92 15.56 -7.86 -1.81
C ILE A 92 16.83 -7.59 -0.98
N PRO A 93 16.75 -7.63 0.36
CA PRO A 93 17.93 -7.56 1.22
C PRO A 93 18.77 -8.84 1.05
N SER A 94 19.81 -8.78 0.22
CA SER A 94 20.69 -9.92 -0.03
C SER A 94 21.97 -9.89 0.80
N THR A 95 22.55 -11.06 1.00
CA THR A 95 23.83 -11.28 1.70
C THR A 95 24.91 -11.83 0.79
N ASP A 96 24.72 -11.82 -0.53
CA ASP A 96 25.72 -12.32 -1.46
C ASP A 96 27.00 -11.45 -1.42
N PRO A 97 28.16 -11.98 -1.83
CA PRO A 97 29.42 -11.26 -1.75
C PRO A 97 29.42 -9.89 -2.45
N TYR A 98 28.76 -9.74 -3.61
CA TYR A 98 28.71 -8.46 -4.33
C TYR A 98 27.96 -7.40 -3.53
N THR A 99 26.80 -7.77 -2.96
CA THR A 99 26.01 -6.88 -2.11
C THR A 99 26.79 -6.52 -0.83
N GLN A 100 27.44 -7.49 -0.17
CA GLN A 100 28.24 -7.23 1.03
C GLN A 100 29.39 -6.25 0.76
N ASP A 101 30.11 -6.41 -0.35
CA ASP A 101 31.25 -5.54 -0.67
C ASP A 101 30.79 -4.12 -0.98
N ARG A 102 29.69 -3.95 -1.71
CA ARG A 102 29.10 -2.63 -1.95
C ARG A 102 28.56 -1.98 -0.68
N MET A 103 27.98 -2.76 0.24
CA MET A 103 27.57 -2.27 1.56
C MET A 103 28.77 -1.76 2.37
N ARG A 104 29.85 -2.56 2.44
CA ARG A 104 31.09 -2.16 3.14
C ARG A 104 31.68 -0.88 2.53
N ALA A 105 31.70 -0.78 1.20
CA ALA A 105 32.16 0.42 0.49
C ALA A 105 31.31 1.66 0.79
N ALA A 106 30.01 1.48 1.07
CA ALA A 106 29.09 2.53 1.52
C ALA A 106 29.15 2.81 3.04
N GLY A 107 30.04 2.14 3.79
CA GLY A 107 30.14 2.29 5.24
C GLY A 107 29.02 1.60 6.03
N LEU A 108 28.28 0.69 5.40
CA LEU A 108 27.19 -0.06 6.03
C LEU A 108 27.68 -1.43 6.50
N ASP A 109 27.27 -1.81 7.71
CA ASP A 109 27.43 -3.18 8.22
C ASP A 109 26.46 -4.17 7.56
N PRO A 110 26.93 -5.16 6.77
CA PRO A 110 26.08 -6.20 6.18
C PRO A 110 25.45 -7.15 7.19
N ALA A 111 25.97 -7.26 8.41
CA ALA A 111 25.38 -8.10 9.46
C ALA A 111 24.12 -7.45 10.06
N ASN A 112 23.99 -6.12 10.00
CA ASN A 112 22.83 -5.39 10.48
C ASN A 112 21.66 -5.49 9.48
N GLN A 113 20.49 -5.92 9.96
CA GLN A 113 19.29 -6.12 9.13
C GLN A 113 18.75 -4.82 8.52
N ASP A 114 18.71 -3.74 9.30
CA ASP A 114 18.21 -2.44 8.85
C ASP A 114 19.12 -1.83 7.79
N HIS A 115 20.43 -2.01 7.95
CA HIS A 115 21.40 -1.63 6.94
C HIS A 115 21.19 -2.39 5.62
N ARG A 116 20.93 -3.71 5.68
CA ARG A 116 20.61 -4.49 4.47
C ARG A 116 19.32 -4.02 3.81
N ALA A 117 18.27 -3.76 4.59
CA ALA A 117 17.00 -3.28 4.05
C ALA A 117 17.12 -1.90 3.40
N ARG A 118 17.85 -0.97 4.04
CA ARG A 118 18.16 0.36 3.49
C ARG A 118 18.95 0.24 2.19
N PHE A 119 20.05 -0.52 2.20
CA PHE A 119 20.90 -0.69 1.03
C PHE A 119 20.16 -1.35 -0.14
N ALA A 120 19.29 -2.33 0.13
CA ALA A 120 18.50 -2.98 -0.91
C ALA A 120 17.59 -1.98 -1.65
N LEU A 121 16.94 -1.06 -0.92
CA LEU A 121 16.13 -0.02 -1.55
C LEU A 121 16.98 0.99 -2.33
N ASP A 122 18.07 1.46 -1.72
CA ASP A 122 18.94 2.48 -2.33
C ASP A 122 19.60 1.96 -3.62
N SER A 123 20.13 0.73 -3.58
CA SER A 123 20.74 0.07 -4.74
C SER A 123 19.72 -0.25 -5.83
N LEU A 124 18.51 -0.68 -5.49
CA LEU A 124 17.44 -0.88 -6.47
C LEU A 124 17.03 0.44 -7.14
N ASN A 125 16.96 1.55 -6.39
CA ASN A 125 16.67 2.86 -6.97
C ASN A 125 17.79 3.34 -7.89
N ALA A 126 19.05 3.09 -7.54
CA ALA A 126 20.19 3.36 -8.42
C ALA A 126 20.13 2.53 -9.71
N PHE A 127 19.81 1.23 -9.59
CA PHE A 127 19.60 0.34 -10.72
C PHE A 127 18.50 0.84 -11.66
N LYS A 128 17.34 1.24 -11.13
CA LYS A 128 16.23 1.77 -11.95
C LYS A 128 16.65 3.00 -12.76
N ARG A 129 17.34 3.94 -12.12
CA ARG A 129 17.86 5.15 -12.81
C ARG A 129 18.86 4.81 -13.91
N ASP A 130 19.82 3.95 -13.59
CA ASP A 130 20.84 3.51 -14.54
C ASP A 130 20.21 2.77 -15.74
N MET A 131 19.27 1.87 -15.48
CA MET A 131 18.58 1.12 -16.52
C MET A 131 17.69 2.01 -17.39
N SER A 132 16.97 2.97 -16.81
CA SER A 132 16.19 3.95 -17.60
C SER A 132 17.09 4.86 -18.43
N ALA A 133 18.18 5.37 -17.84
CA ALA A 133 19.15 6.18 -18.58
C ALA A 133 19.77 5.40 -19.74
N PHE A 134 20.05 4.10 -19.54
CA PHE A 134 20.52 3.22 -20.59
C PHE A 134 19.49 3.06 -21.71
N VAL A 135 18.23 2.76 -21.39
CA VAL A 135 17.16 2.63 -22.39
C VAL A 135 16.96 3.94 -23.17
N TRP A 136 16.88 5.07 -22.46
CA TRP A 136 16.68 6.39 -23.09
C TRP A 136 17.91 6.90 -23.85
N SER A 137 19.11 6.38 -23.58
CA SER A 137 20.28 6.64 -24.41
C SER A 137 20.21 5.98 -25.79
N ILE A 138 19.39 4.92 -25.92
CA ILE A 138 19.13 4.23 -27.19
C ILE A 138 17.97 4.90 -27.92
N ASP A 139 16.86 5.14 -27.21
CA ASP A 139 15.68 5.84 -27.74
C ASP A 139 14.97 6.62 -26.61
N PRO A 140 14.91 7.96 -26.66
CA PRO A 140 14.28 8.77 -25.61
C PRO A 140 12.74 8.69 -25.59
N GLU A 141 12.08 8.17 -26.64
CA GLU A 141 10.62 8.16 -26.74
C GLU A 141 9.99 6.88 -26.17
N VAL A 142 10.78 5.83 -25.92
CA VAL A 142 10.26 4.56 -25.39
C VAL A 142 9.86 4.69 -23.92
N SER A 143 8.67 4.18 -23.58
CA SER A 143 8.21 4.18 -22.20
C SER A 143 8.97 3.15 -21.37
N VAL A 144 9.40 3.52 -20.17
CA VAL A 144 10.01 2.60 -19.20
C VAL A 144 9.13 2.48 -17.96
N PHE A 145 8.89 1.25 -17.51
CA PHE A 145 8.24 0.93 -16.25
C PHE A 145 8.96 -0.24 -15.55
N PHE A 146 9.05 -0.20 -14.22
CA PHE A 146 9.58 -1.30 -13.41
C PHE A 146 8.49 -1.81 -12.47
N ASN A 147 7.91 -2.96 -12.81
CA ASN A 147 6.87 -3.58 -12.03
C ASN A 147 7.40 -4.22 -10.76
N ALA A 148 6.65 -4.03 -9.69
CA ALA A 148 6.93 -4.60 -8.38
C ALA A 148 5.64 -4.94 -7.63
N GLY A 149 4.52 -5.11 -8.34
CA GLY A 149 3.20 -5.47 -7.82
C GLY A 149 2.49 -4.36 -7.01
N HIS A 150 3.17 -3.28 -6.66
CA HIS A 150 2.61 -2.15 -5.90
C HIS A 150 3.40 -0.86 -6.14
N VAL A 151 2.68 0.26 -6.32
CA VAL A 151 3.24 1.62 -6.32
C VAL A 151 2.81 2.34 -5.04
N GLY A 152 3.76 2.45 -4.10
CA GLY A 152 3.60 3.15 -2.83
C GLY A 152 4.76 4.10 -2.54
N THR A 153 4.90 4.48 -1.27
CA THR A 153 5.75 5.61 -0.80
C THR A 153 7.20 5.56 -1.27
N ARG A 154 7.78 4.36 -1.34
CA ARG A 154 9.16 4.15 -1.82
C ARG A 154 9.41 4.63 -3.26
N HIS A 155 8.38 4.78 -4.09
CA HIS A 155 8.52 5.18 -5.49
C HIS A 155 8.68 6.68 -5.67
N ARG A 156 8.26 7.52 -4.70
CA ARG A 156 8.44 8.98 -4.76
C ARG A 156 9.91 9.36 -4.95
N ALA A 157 10.82 8.61 -4.35
CA ALA A 157 12.25 8.91 -4.43
C ALA A 157 12.88 8.58 -5.80
N VAL A 158 12.14 7.95 -6.73
CA VAL A 158 12.68 7.43 -7.99
C VAL A 158 11.72 7.66 -9.17
N ILE A 159 10.81 8.63 -9.07
CA ILE A 159 9.86 9.00 -10.13
C ILE A 159 10.59 9.27 -11.45
N ASP A 160 11.77 9.86 -11.37
CA ASP A 160 12.64 10.21 -12.51
C ASP A 160 13.09 9.00 -13.36
N ALA A 161 13.00 7.79 -12.83
CA ALA A 161 13.30 6.57 -13.58
C ALA A 161 12.07 6.00 -14.34
N TYR A 162 10.87 6.56 -14.15
CA TYR A 162 9.63 6.03 -14.71
C TYR A 162 9.05 6.97 -15.75
N SER A 163 8.48 6.40 -16.81
CA SER A 163 7.70 7.17 -17.78
C SER A 163 6.23 7.35 -17.38
N HIS A 164 5.71 6.41 -16.59
CA HIS A 164 4.35 6.37 -16.07
C HIS A 164 4.28 5.36 -14.91
N TRP A 165 3.14 5.31 -14.21
CA TRP A 165 2.82 4.28 -13.24
C TRP A 165 1.93 3.22 -13.86
N GLU A 166 2.26 1.94 -13.67
CA GLU A 166 1.35 0.82 -13.90
C GLU A 166 1.03 0.15 -12.56
N LEU A 167 -0.26 0.08 -12.23
CA LEU A 167 -0.77 -0.45 -10.97
C LEU A 167 -1.31 -1.85 -11.20
N GLU A 168 -0.43 -2.84 -11.14
CA GLU A 168 -0.83 -4.25 -11.17
C GLU A 168 -1.65 -4.58 -9.91
N THR A 169 -2.95 -4.78 -10.10
CA THR A 169 -3.87 -5.20 -9.05
C THR A 169 -4.80 -6.27 -9.58
N LEU A 170 -4.59 -7.50 -9.13
CA LEU A 170 -5.52 -8.62 -9.37
C LEU A 170 -6.26 -8.90 -8.06
N PRO A 171 -7.49 -8.38 -7.85
CA PRO A 171 -8.20 -8.57 -6.59
C PRO A 171 -8.35 -10.03 -6.19
N SER A 172 -8.60 -10.91 -7.17
CA SER A 172 -8.71 -12.36 -7.01
C SER A 172 -7.38 -13.07 -6.75
N GLY A 173 -6.25 -12.44 -7.05
CA GLY A 173 -4.90 -13.00 -6.92
C GLY A 173 -4.28 -12.84 -5.54
N GLY A 174 -5.05 -12.33 -4.56
CA GLY A 174 -4.60 -12.11 -3.18
C GLY A 174 -4.46 -10.63 -2.79
N TRP A 175 -4.40 -9.72 -3.76
CA TRP A 175 -4.34 -8.26 -3.49
C TRP A 175 -5.61 -7.74 -2.80
N GLY A 176 -6.77 -8.29 -3.18
CA GLY A 176 -8.08 -7.83 -2.73
C GLY A 176 -8.52 -6.51 -3.39
N TYR A 177 -9.82 -6.21 -3.27
CA TYR A 177 -10.44 -5.06 -3.93
C TYR A 177 -10.05 -3.69 -3.36
N LEU A 178 -9.35 -3.65 -2.22
CA LEU A 178 -8.87 -2.41 -1.62
C LEU A 178 -7.46 -2.01 -2.08
N HIS A 179 -6.74 -2.88 -2.82
CA HIS A 179 -5.38 -2.55 -3.22
C HIS A 179 -5.33 -1.45 -4.29
N PHE A 180 -6.12 -1.58 -5.35
CA PHE A 180 -6.19 -0.59 -6.43
C PHE A 180 -6.59 0.80 -5.92
N PRO A 181 -7.68 0.98 -5.15
CA PRO A 181 -8.10 2.31 -4.72
C PRO A 181 -7.06 3.02 -3.84
N VAL A 182 -6.35 2.29 -2.97
CA VAL A 182 -5.26 2.87 -2.17
C VAL A 182 -4.09 3.28 -3.07
N SER A 183 -3.63 2.37 -3.93
CA SER A 183 -2.45 2.60 -4.79
C SER A 183 -2.71 3.73 -5.80
N ALA A 184 -3.88 3.77 -6.43
CA ALA A 184 -4.24 4.78 -7.41
C ALA A 184 -4.33 6.19 -6.81
N ARG A 185 -4.90 6.30 -5.60
CA ARG A 185 -4.99 7.58 -4.88
C ARG A 185 -3.65 8.08 -4.37
N TYR A 186 -2.67 7.21 -4.17
CA TYR A 186 -1.29 7.62 -3.92
C TYR A 186 -0.58 8.01 -5.22
N ALA A 187 -0.51 7.10 -6.19
CA ALA A 187 0.26 7.25 -7.42
C ALA A 187 -0.13 8.48 -8.25
N ARG A 188 -1.43 8.83 -8.31
CA ARG A 188 -1.91 10.01 -9.06
C ARG A 188 -1.40 11.34 -8.51
N THR A 189 -0.92 11.37 -7.26
CA THR A 189 -0.35 12.58 -6.64
C THR A 189 1.11 12.81 -7.03
N LEU A 190 1.75 11.86 -7.71
CA LEU A 190 3.18 11.90 -8.06
C LEU A 190 3.48 12.58 -9.40
N GLY A 191 2.44 13.02 -10.14
CA GLY A 191 2.59 13.91 -11.29
C GLY A 191 2.95 13.26 -12.63
N ILE A 192 2.89 11.93 -12.73
CA ILE A 192 3.01 11.19 -14.01
C ILE A 192 1.77 10.32 -14.23
N ASP A 193 1.54 9.93 -15.49
CA ASP A 193 0.36 9.16 -15.90
C ASP A 193 0.20 7.85 -15.12
N VAL A 194 -1.06 7.46 -14.86
CA VAL A 194 -1.40 6.21 -14.16
C VAL A 194 -2.19 5.29 -15.09
N LEU A 195 -1.75 4.03 -15.17
CA LEU A 195 -2.41 2.91 -15.81
C LEU A 195 -2.77 1.90 -14.73
N GLY A 196 -4.04 1.55 -14.61
CA GLY A 196 -4.49 0.41 -13.81
C GLY A 196 -4.41 -0.87 -14.62
N MET A 197 -3.92 -1.94 -14.01
CA MET A 197 -3.78 -3.24 -14.65
C MET A 197 -4.48 -4.31 -13.81
N THR A 198 -5.37 -5.04 -14.46
CA THR A 198 -5.95 -6.28 -13.93
C THR A 198 -5.66 -7.43 -14.89
N GLY A 199 -6.09 -8.65 -14.59
CA GLY A 199 -5.99 -9.80 -15.47
C GLY A 199 -7.34 -10.40 -15.81
N LYS A 200 -7.40 -11.15 -16.92
CA LYS A 200 -8.58 -11.93 -17.32
C LYS A 200 -8.88 -13.09 -16.35
N PHE A 201 -7.93 -13.46 -15.49
CA PHE A 201 -7.93 -14.66 -14.64
C PHE A 201 -9.05 -14.69 -13.60
N HIS A 202 -9.59 -15.88 -13.30
CA HIS A 202 -10.49 -16.02 -12.14
C HIS A 202 -9.73 -15.89 -10.82
N THR A 203 -8.49 -16.36 -10.77
CA THR A 203 -7.60 -16.32 -9.60
C THR A 203 -6.42 -15.36 -9.83
N SER A 204 -5.31 -15.83 -10.39
CA SER A 204 -4.08 -15.06 -10.61
C SER A 204 -3.39 -15.43 -11.92
N TRP A 205 -2.19 -14.90 -12.16
CA TRP A 205 -1.29 -15.36 -13.22
C TRP A 205 -1.09 -16.88 -13.15
N GLY A 206 -1.09 -17.55 -14.29
CA GLY A 206 -1.04 -19.02 -14.41
C GLY A 206 -2.42 -19.69 -14.45
N ASP A 207 -3.51 -18.95 -14.26
CA ASP A 207 -4.88 -19.50 -14.35
C ASP A 207 -5.33 -19.63 -15.82
N PHE A 208 -4.92 -20.73 -16.44
CA PHE A 208 -5.34 -21.10 -17.78
C PHE A 208 -6.77 -21.65 -17.76
N HIS A 209 -7.54 -21.31 -18.80
CA HIS A 209 -8.92 -21.77 -19.02
C HIS A 209 -10.00 -21.29 -18.04
N SER A 210 -9.66 -20.63 -16.92
CA SER A 210 -10.61 -19.86 -16.13
C SER A 210 -10.46 -18.36 -16.41
N PHE A 211 -11.58 -17.63 -16.36
CA PHE A 211 -11.60 -16.18 -16.50
C PHE A 211 -12.75 -15.54 -15.73
N LYS A 212 -12.63 -14.24 -15.48
CA LYS A 212 -13.62 -13.45 -14.74
C LYS A 212 -14.98 -13.48 -15.43
N ASN A 213 -16.03 -13.30 -14.66
CA ASN A 213 -17.32 -12.94 -15.23
C ASN A 213 -17.35 -11.44 -15.62
N LEU A 214 -18.38 -11.04 -16.37
CA LEU A 214 -18.55 -9.67 -16.83
C LEU A 214 -18.58 -8.65 -15.69
N ALA A 215 -19.35 -8.90 -14.63
CA ALA A 215 -19.50 -7.98 -13.52
C ALA A 215 -18.18 -7.71 -12.78
N ALA A 216 -17.35 -8.73 -12.58
CA ALA A 216 -16.04 -8.58 -11.95
C ALA A 216 -15.09 -7.75 -12.82
N LEU A 217 -15.02 -8.03 -14.13
CA LEU A 217 -14.15 -7.26 -15.03
C LEU A 217 -14.64 -5.82 -15.20
N GLN A 218 -15.95 -5.59 -15.29
CA GLN A 218 -16.55 -4.26 -15.28
C GLN A 218 -16.20 -3.50 -13.99
N PHE A 219 -16.38 -4.11 -12.81
CA PHE A 219 -16.08 -3.45 -11.54
C PHE A 219 -14.65 -2.94 -11.51
N GLU A 220 -13.69 -3.79 -11.86
CA GLU A 220 -12.27 -3.45 -11.79
C GLU A 220 -11.87 -2.40 -12.83
N VAL A 221 -12.30 -2.53 -14.09
CA VAL A 221 -11.99 -1.55 -15.14
C VAL A 221 -12.69 -0.21 -14.87
N PHE A 222 -13.94 -0.22 -14.42
CA PHE A 222 -14.67 1.02 -14.16
C PHE A 222 -14.15 1.73 -12.91
N GLN A 223 -13.59 1.01 -11.93
CA GLN A 223 -12.88 1.61 -10.81
C GLN A 223 -11.63 2.36 -11.27
N MET A 224 -10.89 1.82 -12.25
CA MET A 224 -9.74 2.52 -12.87
C MET A 224 -10.19 3.85 -13.51
N LEU A 225 -11.22 3.81 -14.35
CA LEU A 225 -11.78 5.02 -14.97
C LEU A 225 -12.28 6.04 -13.94
N ALA A 226 -13.00 5.59 -12.90
CA ALA A 226 -13.53 6.45 -11.86
C ALA A 226 -12.43 7.18 -11.06
N MET A 227 -11.22 6.65 -11.04
CA MET A 227 -10.05 7.27 -10.42
C MET A 227 -9.14 8.01 -11.40
N ASN A 228 -9.60 8.18 -12.65
CA ASN A 228 -8.87 8.79 -13.74
C ASN A 228 -7.55 8.07 -14.09
N ALA A 229 -7.54 6.74 -13.97
CA ALA A 229 -6.46 5.89 -14.47
C ALA A 229 -6.84 5.32 -15.84
N LYS A 230 -5.83 5.14 -16.70
CA LYS A 230 -5.96 4.31 -17.91
C LYS A 230 -6.22 2.85 -17.49
N CYS A 231 -6.71 2.01 -18.40
CA CYS A 231 -7.05 0.62 -18.09
C CYS A 231 -6.24 -0.36 -18.92
N MET A 232 -5.84 -1.49 -18.33
CA MET A 232 -5.19 -2.63 -18.98
C MET A 232 -5.77 -3.94 -18.42
N VAL A 233 -6.02 -4.91 -19.31
CA VAL A 233 -6.39 -6.28 -18.94
C VAL A 233 -5.34 -7.24 -19.47
N GLY A 234 -4.57 -7.85 -18.56
CA GLY A 234 -3.56 -8.84 -18.86
C GLY A 234 -4.13 -10.22 -19.17
N ASP A 235 -3.47 -10.91 -20.09
CA ASP A 235 -3.73 -12.30 -20.46
C ASP A 235 -2.40 -13.06 -20.51
N GLN A 236 -2.47 -14.38 -20.28
CA GLN A 236 -1.33 -15.28 -20.41
C GLN A 236 -1.66 -16.32 -21.47
N LEU A 237 -0.99 -16.18 -22.62
CA LEU A 237 -1.23 -17.05 -23.76
C LEU A 237 -0.66 -18.46 -23.54
N PRO A 238 -1.33 -19.51 -24.05
CA PRO A 238 -0.73 -20.83 -24.10
C PRO A 238 0.49 -20.84 -25.02
N PRO A 239 1.39 -21.85 -24.94
CA PRO A 239 2.61 -21.92 -25.77
C PRO A 239 2.40 -21.81 -27.28
N ARG A 240 1.18 -22.09 -27.77
CA ARG A 240 0.80 -21.94 -29.18
C ARG A 240 0.54 -20.49 -29.61
N GLY A 241 0.53 -19.53 -28.68
CA GLY A 241 0.34 -18.10 -28.95
C GLY A 241 -1.05 -17.72 -29.48
N ARG A 242 -2.05 -18.60 -29.38
CA ARG A 242 -3.42 -18.32 -29.82
C ARG A 242 -4.22 -17.67 -28.70
N ILE A 243 -4.86 -16.55 -29.00
CA ILE A 243 -5.85 -15.91 -28.14
C ILE A 243 -7.10 -16.79 -28.03
N GLU A 244 -7.76 -16.75 -26.86
CA GLU A 244 -9.02 -17.44 -26.62
C GLU A 244 -10.19 -16.51 -27.00
N PRO A 245 -11.00 -16.81 -28.05
CA PRO A 245 -12.05 -15.91 -28.53
C PRO A 245 -13.05 -15.48 -27.45
N HIS A 246 -13.41 -16.36 -26.51
CA HIS A 246 -14.39 -16.02 -25.47
C HIS A 246 -13.83 -15.06 -24.41
N VAL A 247 -12.52 -15.11 -24.13
CA VAL A 247 -11.86 -14.14 -23.26
C VAL A 247 -11.87 -12.75 -23.91
N TYR A 248 -11.57 -12.68 -25.22
CA TYR A 248 -11.53 -11.40 -25.93
C TYR A 248 -12.93 -10.85 -26.26
N ASP A 249 -13.95 -11.68 -26.41
CA ASP A 249 -15.35 -11.23 -26.44
C ASP A 249 -15.78 -10.57 -25.12
N LEU A 250 -15.39 -11.17 -23.98
CA LEU A 250 -15.60 -10.58 -22.65
C LEU A 250 -14.86 -9.24 -22.51
N ILE A 251 -13.57 -9.19 -22.84
CA ILE A 251 -12.77 -7.95 -22.76
C ILE A 251 -13.38 -6.89 -23.70
N GLY A 252 -13.74 -7.26 -24.92
CA GLY A 252 -14.37 -6.37 -25.90
C GLY A 252 -15.67 -5.75 -25.41
N LYS A 253 -16.53 -6.52 -24.73
CA LYS A 253 -17.77 -6.00 -24.11
C LYS A 253 -17.47 -4.89 -23.08
N VAL A 254 -16.44 -5.08 -22.24
CA VAL A 254 -16.04 -4.08 -21.25
C VAL A 254 -15.43 -2.86 -21.93
N TYR A 255 -14.55 -3.04 -22.92
CA TYR A 255 -13.90 -1.92 -23.61
C TYR A 255 -14.87 -1.12 -24.50
N ALA A 256 -15.93 -1.73 -25.05
CA ALA A 256 -16.99 -0.99 -25.73
C ALA A 256 -17.72 0.00 -24.79
N GLU A 257 -17.80 -0.36 -23.50
CA GLU A 257 -18.30 0.52 -22.45
C GLU A 257 -17.28 1.55 -21.98
N VAL A 258 -15.98 1.26 -22.07
CA VAL A 258 -14.89 2.21 -21.81
C VAL A 258 -14.88 3.28 -22.90
N GLU A 259 -14.95 2.90 -24.17
CA GLU A 259 -14.97 3.82 -25.32
C GLU A 259 -16.11 4.84 -25.21
N GLN A 260 -17.30 4.39 -24.78
CA GLN A 260 -18.41 5.31 -24.52
C GLN A 260 -18.10 6.32 -23.41
N LYS A 261 -17.32 5.93 -22.40
CA LYS A 261 -17.02 6.73 -21.19
C LYS A 261 -15.76 7.59 -21.33
N GLU A 262 -14.84 7.23 -22.22
CA GLU A 262 -13.54 7.87 -22.41
C GLU A 262 -13.59 9.41 -22.59
N PRO A 263 -14.59 10.00 -23.30
CA PRO A 263 -14.66 11.46 -23.44
C PRO A 263 -14.76 12.23 -22.11
N TRP A 264 -15.27 11.62 -21.04
CA TRP A 264 -15.34 12.25 -19.71
C TRP A 264 -14.10 12.05 -18.86
N CYS A 265 -13.19 11.14 -19.26
CA CYS A 265 -11.95 10.86 -18.55
C CYS A 265 -10.81 11.78 -19.02
N HIS A 266 -10.80 12.18 -20.29
CA HIS A 266 -9.73 13.03 -20.83
C HIS A 266 -9.61 14.36 -20.06
N GLY A 267 -8.43 14.60 -19.49
CA GLY A 267 -8.13 15.83 -18.75
C GLY A 267 -8.88 15.98 -17.42
N ALA A 268 -9.63 14.95 -17.00
CA ALA A 268 -10.27 14.95 -15.69
C ALA A 268 -9.20 15.06 -14.59
N ARG A 269 -9.57 15.70 -13.47
CA ARG A 269 -8.69 15.84 -12.31
C ARG A 269 -9.50 15.55 -11.05
N PRO A 270 -8.95 14.79 -10.09
CA PRO A 270 -9.63 14.60 -8.82
C PRO A 270 -9.73 15.92 -8.06
N LEU A 271 -10.88 16.16 -7.45
CA LEU A 271 -11.10 17.27 -6.51
C LEU A 271 -11.25 16.64 -5.12
N CYS A 272 -10.18 16.68 -4.32
CA CYS A 272 -10.12 16.02 -3.02
C CYS A 272 -9.99 17.05 -1.91
N ASP A 273 -10.92 17.01 -0.96
CA ASP A 273 -10.90 17.86 0.24
C ASP A 273 -10.13 17.20 1.39
N ILE A 274 -9.83 15.91 1.28
CA ILE A 274 -9.27 15.08 2.35
C ILE A 274 -7.93 14.48 1.91
N ALA A 275 -6.92 14.61 2.76
CA ALA A 275 -5.69 13.84 2.65
C ALA A 275 -5.63 12.79 3.75
N VAL A 276 -5.25 11.56 3.41
CA VAL A 276 -5.03 10.48 4.36
C VAL A 276 -3.58 10.05 4.31
N TYR A 277 -2.85 10.19 5.42
CA TYR A 277 -1.48 9.71 5.50
C TYR A 277 -1.44 8.18 5.42
N THR A 278 -0.51 7.63 4.65
CA THR A 278 -0.30 6.18 4.61
C THR A 278 0.70 5.74 5.69
N PRO A 279 0.36 4.76 6.56
CA PRO A 279 1.32 4.17 7.48
C PRO A 279 2.46 3.42 6.78
N GLU A 280 2.29 3.09 5.49
CA GLU A 280 3.29 2.38 4.69
C GLU A 280 4.66 3.09 4.68
N GLU A 281 4.68 4.43 4.73
CA GLU A 281 5.90 5.24 4.81
C GLU A 281 6.83 4.82 5.95
N PHE A 282 6.27 4.32 7.05
CA PHE A 282 6.99 3.99 8.27
C PHE A 282 7.24 2.50 8.44
N THR A 283 6.98 1.71 7.40
CA THR A 283 7.28 0.27 7.39
C THR A 283 8.68 0.00 6.83
N ILE A 284 9.31 -1.09 7.29
CA ILE A 284 10.63 -1.49 6.77
C ILE A 284 10.49 -1.85 5.29
N PRO A 285 11.30 -1.25 4.38
CA PRO A 285 11.26 -1.58 2.97
C PRO A 285 11.44 -3.07 2.71
N GLY A 286 10.53 -3.67 1.94
CA GLY A 286 10.57 -5.09 1.59
C GLY A 286 10.02 -6.04 2.67
N ALA A 287 9.56 -5.55 3.83
CA ALA A 287 9.08 -6.40 4.92
C ALA A 287 7.64 -6.95 4.72
N SER A 288 6.81 -6.30 3.90
CA SER A 288 5.43 -6.75 3.63
C SER A 288 4.99 -6.37 2.23
N HIS A 289 4.26 -7.27 1.56
CA HIS A 289 3.55 -7.01 0.30
C HIS A 289 2.10 -6.54 0.53
N ASN A 290 1.62 -6.58 1.77
CA ASN A 290 0.24 -6.22 2.11
C ASN A 290 0.16 -4.76 2.57
N LEU A 291 -0.85 -4.05 2.07
CA LEU A 291 -1.22 -2.74 2.59
C LEU A 291 -1.56 -2.79 4.08
N PRO A 292 -1.17 -1.79 4.89
CA PRO A 292 -1.58 -1.67 6.28
C PRO A 292 -3.10 -1.71 6.47
N ASP A 293 -3.58 -2.34 7.54
CA ASP A 293 -5.04 -2.43 7.77
C ASP A 293 -5.69 -1.08 8.04
N ALA A 294 -4.97 -0.14 8.67
CA ALA A 294 -5.45 1.21 8.93
C ALA A 294 -5.76 1.96 7.62
N ILE A 295 -4.91 1.88 6.59
CA ILE A 295 -5.17 2.56 5.31
C ILE A 295 -6.31 1.90 4.54
N LYS A 296 -6.45 0.57 4.61
CA LYS A 296 -7.59 -0.17 4.06
C LYS A 296 -8.90 0.26 4.72
N GLY A 297 -8.90 0.37 6.04
CA GLY A 297 -10.06 0.78 6.83
C GLY A 297 -10.50 2.21 6.54
N ALA A 298 -9.56 3.15 6.50
CA ALA A 298 -9.82 4.55 6.14
C ALA A 298 -10.38 4.66 4.72
N THR A 299 -9.76 3.98 3.76
CA THR A 299 -10.22 3.94 2.35
C THR A 299 -11.64 3.40 2.27
N ARG A 300 -11.92 2.27 2.92
CA ARG A 300 -13.25 1.65 2.93
C ARG A 300 -14.29 2.59 3.54
N MET A 301 -14.02 3.20 4.69
CA MET A 301 -14.95 4.15 5.31
C MET A 301 -15.26 5.33 4.39
N LEU A 302 -14.22 5.94 3.81
CA LEU A 302 -14.36 7.14 2.97
C LEU A 302 -15.06 6.82 1.63
N GLU A 303 -14.78 5.68 1.01
CA GLU A 303 -15.48 5.24 -0.21
C GLU A 303 -16.95 4.94 0.05
N GLU A 304 -17.27 4.23 1.14
CA GLU A 304 -18.66 3.97 1.54
C GLU A 304 -19.41 5.24 1.96
N GLY A 305 -18.69 6.27 2.41
CA GLY A 305 -19.20 7.61 2.69
C GLY A 305 -19.24 8.55 1.47
N ALA A 306 -18.80 8.08 0.29
CA ALA A 306 -18.69 8.87 -0.94
C ALA A 306 -17.83 10.14 -0.81
N HIS A 307 -16.80 10.11 0.04
CA HIS A 307 -15.85 11.20 0.20
C HIS A 307 -14.71 11.12 -0.82
N GLN A 308 -14.28 12.27 -1.35
CA GLN A 308 -13.10 12.36 -2.23
C GLN A 308 -11.85 12.67 -1.41
N PHE A 309 -10.84 11.81 -1.55
CA PHE A 309 -9.59 11.89 -0.81
C PHE A 309 -8.40 11.42 -1.64
N ASP A 310 -7.23 11.90 -1.26
CA ASP A 310 -5.93 11.42 -1.71
C ASP A 310 -5.18 10.70 -0.58
N ILE A 311 -4.31 9.77 -0.98
CA ILE A 311 -3.39 9.09 -0.07
C ILE A 311 -2.05 9.84 -0.17
N VAL A 312 -1.50 10.27 0.97
CA VAL A 312 -0.32 11.13 1.03
C VAL A 312 0.75 10.57 1.96
N ASP A 313 1.95 11.12 1.84
CA ASP A 313 3.11 10.86 2.71
C ASP A 313 3.67 12.17 3.29
N SER A 314 4.70 12.08 4.12
CA SER A 314 5.34 13.23 4.78
C SER A 314 5.90 14.28 3.81
N ALA A 315 6.18 13.92 2.56
CA ALA A 315 6.69 14.83 1.54
C ALA A 315 5.59 15.56 0.74
N SER A 316 4.31 15.20 0.93
CA SER A 316 3.19 15.75 0.14
C SER A 316 2.80 17.17 0.58
N ASP A 317 2.36 18.03 -0.34
CA ASP A 317 1.79 19.34 0.01
C ASP A 317 0.40 19.17 0.66
N LEU A 318 0.16 19.80 1.80
CA LEU A 318 -1.12 19.71 2.53
C LEU A 318 -2.06 20.88 2.22
N THR A 319 -1.55 21.95 1.59
CA THR A 319 -2.30 23.19 1.30
C THR A 319 -3.62 22.97 0.55
N PRO A 320 -3.73 22.01 -0.40
CA PRO A 320 -4.98 21.78 -1.13
C PRO A 320 -6.11 21.16 -0.28
N TYR A 321 -5.79 20.55 0.87
CA TYR A 321 -6.75 19.75 1.63
C TYR A 321 -7.35 20.53 2.80
N ARG A 322 -8.63 20.29 3.06
CA ARG A 322 -9.38 20.89 4.16
C ARG A 322 -9.29 20.04 5.43
N VAL A 323 -9.10 18.74 5.27
CA VAL A 323 -8.98 17.76 6.35
C VAL A 323 -7.79 16.86 6.08
N VAL A 324 -6.96 16.63 7.10
CA VAL A 324 -5.89 15.64 7.10
C VAL A 324 -6.27 14.54 8.10
N ILE A 325 -6.14 13.29 7.69
CA ILE A 325 -6.38 12.10 8.51
C ILE A 325 -5.05 11.39 8.75
N LEU A 326 -4.72 11.14 10.01
CA LEU A 326 -3.60 10.30 10.45
C LEU A 326 -4.17 8.97 10.96
N PRO A 327 -4.17 7.91 10.13
CA PRO A 327 -4.83 6.66 10.48
C PRO A 327 -3.95 5.77 11.36
N ASP A 328 -4.42 5.56 12.59
CA ASP A 328 -4.04 4.60 13.64
C ASP A 328 -2.58 4.60 14.13
N ALA A 329 -1.59 4.77 13.25
CA ALA A 329 -0.18 4.62 13.61
C ALA A 329 0.75 5.47 12.73
N ILE A 330 0.49 6.77 12.63
CA ILE A 330 1.40 7.73 11.99
C ILE A 330 2.36 8.32 13.05
N PRO A 331 3.64 7.90 13.10
CA PRO A 331 4.63 8.53 13.95
C PRO A 331 4.95 9.94 13.44
N VAL A 332 5.13 10.88 14.36
CA VAL A 332 5.36 12.29 14.06
C VAL A 332 6.69 12.72 14.65
N ASP A 333 7.69 12.89 13.78
CA ASP A 333 8.97 13.51 14.14
C ASP A 333 8.85 15.04 14.20
N ALA A 334 9.96 15.72 14.53
CA ALA A 334 9.97 17.18 14.65
C ALA A 334 9.63 17.91 13.34
N MET A 335 9.97 17.34 12.18
CA MET A 335 9.72 17.94 10.88
C MET A 335 8.24 17.82 10.51
N LEU A 336 7.67 16.63 10.67
CA LEU A 336 6.25 16.39 10.43
C LEU A 336 5.38 17.15 11.45
N ALA A 337 5.81 17.27 12.70
CA ALA A 337 5.13 18.08 13.72
C ALA A 337 5.01 19.54 13.25
N ALA A 338 6.13 20.17 12.88
CA ALA A 338 6.14 21.55 12.42
C ALA A 338 5.25 21.77 11.19
N LYS A 339 5.21 20.81 10.27
CA LYS A 339 4.35 20.86 9.07
C LYS A 339 2.86 20.79 9.43
N LEU A 340 2.48 19.87 10.33
CA LEU A 340 1.10 19.70 10.77
C LEU A 340 0.62 20.89 11.62
N ASP A 341 1.49 21.45 12.47
CA ASP A 341 1.20 22.66 13.24
C ASP A 341 0.97 23.86 12.31
N ALA A 342 1.82 24.03 11.29
CA ALA A 342 1.64 25.09 10.29
C ALA A 342 0.31 24.93 9.51
N TYR A 343 -0.06 23.69 9.16
CA TYR A 343 -1.33 23.39 8.51
C TYR A 343 -2.53 23.72 9.40
N LEU A 344 -2.49 23.35 10.69
CA LEU A 344 -3.53 23.68 11.66
C LEU A 344 -3.63 25.20 11.89
N ALA A 345 -2.51 25.91 11.97
CA ALA A 345 -2.45 27.36 12.13
C ALA A 345 -3.07 28.12 10.95
N GLN A 346 -3.05 27.54 9.75
CA GLN A 346 -3.69 28.06 8.55
C GLN A 346 -5.19 27.73 8.46
N GLY A 347 -5.76 27.10 9.50
CA GLY A 347 -7.18 26.73 9.56
C GLY A 347 -7.50 25.34 9.03
N GLY A 348 -6.48 24.54 8.70
CA GLY A 348 -6.62 23.13 8.39
C GLY A 348 -7.24 22.35 9.55
N LYS A 349 -7.84 21.19 9.22
CA LYS A 349 -8.47 20.29 10.21
C LYS A 349 -7.75 18.96 10.24
N LEU A 350 -7.65 18.36 11.43
CA LEU A 350 -6.90 17.13 11.65
C LEU A 350 -7.80 16.09 12.33
N ILE A 351 -7.76 14.85 11.85
CA ILE A 351 -8.28 13.68 12.55
C ILE A 351 -7.10 12.74 12.80
N ALA A 352 -6.83 12.39 14.04
CA ALA A 352 -5.81 11.39 14.39
C ALA A 352 -6.46 10.27 15.19
N THR A 353 -6.00 9.05 14.99
CA THR A 353 -6.56 7.88 15.68
C THR A 353 -5.44 7.04 16.29
N PHE A 354 -5.72 6.47 17.46
CA PHE A 354 -4.84 5.56 18.19
C PHE A 354 -3.41 6.10 18.40
N GLU A 355 -2.38 5.43 17.90
CA GLU A 355 -0.98 5.83 18.07
C GLU A 355 -0.55 6.95 17.11
N SER A 356 -1.42 7.43 16.23
CA SER A 356 -1.10 8.55 15.34
C SER A 356 -0.88 9.84 16.11
N GLY A 357 0.23 10.52 15.80
CA GLY A 357 0.64 11.74 16.49
C GLY A 357 1.65 11.51 17.62
N LEU A 358 1.97 10.25 17.96
CA LEU A 358 3.07 9.95 18.87
C LEU A 358 4.42 10.29 18.23
N ASN A 359 5.39 10.67 19.06
CA ASN A 359 6.78 10.75 18.65
C ASN A 359 7.32 9.34 18.27
N PRO A 360 8.40 9.24 17.47
CA PRO A 360 8.90 7.96 16.99
C PRO A 360 9.29 6.95 18.09
N ASP A 361 9.72 7.43 19.25
CA ASP A 361 10.03 6.64 20.45
C ASP A 361 8.80 6.30 21.32
N LYS A 362 7.61 6.79 20.94
CA LYS A 362 6.30 6.54 21.57
C LYS A 362 6.23 6.95 23.05
N THR A 363 7.03 7.92 23.46
CA THR A 363 7.06 8.43 24.83
C THR A 363 6.02 9.55 25.07
N GLY A 364 5.46 10.14 24.02
CA GLY A 364 4.42 11.16 24.11
C GLY A 364 3.85 11.58 22.75
N PHE A 365 2.80 12.41 22.78
CA PHE A 365 2.29 13.05 21.56
C PHE A 365 3.20 14.20 21.14
N ALA A 366 3.58 14.23 19.87
CA ALA A 366 4.42 15.28 19.28
C ALA A 366 3.61 16.52 18.84
N LEU A 367 2.28 16.44 18.89
CA LEU A 367 1.36 17.50 18.48
C LEU A 367 0.52 17.95 19.69
N ASP A 368 0.82 19.15 20.20
CA ASP A 368 0.01 19.75 21.28
C ASP A 368 -1.43 20.03 20.82
N GLY A 369 -1.62 20.29 19.53
CA GLY A 369 -2.92 20.54 18.90
C GLY A 369 -3.91 19.37 19.01
N LEU A 370 -3.45 18.14 19.32
CA LEU A 370 -4.36 17.01 19.58
C LEU A 370 -5.06 17.10 20.92
N GLY A 371 -4.55 17.91 21.87
CA GLY A 371 -5.20 18.11 23.17
C GLY A 371 -5.20 16.89 24.08
N VAL A 372 -4.28 15.94 23.88
CA VAL A 372 -4.20 14.70 24.67
C VAL A 372 -2.81 14.44 25.25
N ALA A 373 -2.76 13.64 26.30
CA ALA A 373 -1.54 13.10 26.89
C ALA A 373 -1.71 11.62 27.19
N ILE A 374 -0.63 10.84 27.14
CA ILE A 374 -0.65 9.41 27.50
C ILE A 374 -0.99 9.29 28.99
N ALA A 375 -2.03 8.53 29.32
CA ALA A 375 -2.42 8.23 30.70
C ALA A 375 -1.75 6.94 31.20
N GLY A 376 -1.51 5.99 30.29
CA GLY A 376 -0.88 4.71 30.59
C GLY A 376 -0.59 3.90 29.34
N GLU A 377 0.16 2.82 29.49
CA GLU A 377 0.44 1.92 28.37
C GLU A 377 -0.76 1.05 28.00
N GLY A 378 -1.70 0.84 28.94
CA GLY A 378 -2.81 -0.10 28.82
C GLY A 378 -2.46 -1.51 29.34
N PRO A 379 -3.40 -2.46 29.23
CA PRO A 379 -3.21 -3.82 29.72
C PRO A 379 -2.19 -4.61 28.89
N ARG A 380 -1.58 -5.62 29.52
CA ARG A 380 -0.71 -6.60 28.86
C ARG A 380 -1.40 -7.95 28.75
N ASP A 381 -1.09 -8.68 27.69
CA ASP A 381 -1.58 -10.02 27.48
C ASP A 381 -0.82 -11.08 28.29
N ALA A 382 -1.28 -12.33 28.20
CA ALA A 382 -0.68 -13.44 28.93
C ALA A 382 0.79 -13.71 28.53
N ALA A 383 1.24 -13.22 27.36
CA ALA A 383 2.63 -13.29 26.92
C ALA A 383 3.44 -12.04 27.32
N GLY A 384 2.83 -11.08 28.03
CA GLY A 384 3.46 -9.84 28.47
C GLY A 384 3.50 -8.74 27.39
N ASN A 385 2.87 -8.94 26.23
CA ASN A 385 2.81 -7.93 25.17
C ASN A 385 1.72 -6.92 25.47
N LEU A 386 1.85 -5.68 25.00
CA LEU A 386 0.76 -4.70 25.09
C LEU A 386 -0.45 -5.19 24.30
N ALA A 387 -1.63 -5.16 24.92
CA ALA A 387 -2.85 -5.65 24.28
C ALA A 387 -3.50 -4.62 23.33
N ARG A 388 -3.15 -3.34 23.48
CA ARG A 388 -3.65 -2.27 22.61
C ARG A 388 -3.25 -2.48 21.15
N GLY A 389 -4.15 -2.18 20.23
CA GLY A 389 -3.92 -2.38 18.78
C GLY A 389 -3.93 -3.86 18.32
N CYS A 390 -4.00 -4.83 19.23
CA CYS A 390 -4.01 -6.25 18.90
C CYS A 390 -5.43 -6.79 18.70
N VAL A 391 -5.59 -7.68 17.71
CA VAL A 391 -6.87 -8.36 17.44
C VAL A 391 -6.89 -9.69 18.18
N TYR A 392 -7.80 -9.83 19.13
CA TYR A 392 -8.02 -11.08 19.87
C TYR A 392 -9.30 -11.79 19.37
N PRO A 393 -9.29 -13.11 19.15
CA PRO A 393 -10.44 -13.83 18.59
C PRO A 393 -11.75 -13.68 19.39
N GLN A 394 -11.66 -13.53 20.71
CA GLN A 394 -12.82 -13.30 21.59
C GLN A 394 -12.95 -11.85 22.07
N ALA A 395 -12.20 -10.91 21.46
CA ALA A 395 -12.10 -9.51 21.90
C ALA A 395 -11.82 -9.40 23.41
N ASN A 396 -10.74 -10.05 23.85
CA ASN A 396 -10.43 -10.24 25.26
C ASN A 396 -10.27 -8.93 26.04
N TYR A 397 -9.79 -7.89 25.36
CA TYR A 397 -9.52 -6.56 25.92
C TYR A 397 -10.49 -5.53 25.35
N VAL A 398 -11.76 -5.93 25.12
CA VAL A 398 -12.77 -5.04 24.56
C VAL A 398 -12.99 -3.82 25.46
N GLU A 399 -13.22 -2.70 24.82
CA GLU A 399 -13.75 -1.49 25.44
C GLU A 399 -15.04 -1.10 24.74
N TYR A 400 -15.77 -0.15 25.30
CA TYR A 400 -17.00 0.34 24.71
C TYR A 400 -16.92 1.86 24.55
N ILE A 401 -17.69 2.38 23.61
CA ILE A 401 -17.92 3.82 23.49
C ILE A 401 -19.40 4.09 23.68
N LEU A 402 -19.73 5.06 24.53
CA LEU A 402 -21.08 5.58 24.64
C LEU A 402 -21.12 6.93 23.93
N PRO A 403 -21.65 6.98 22.70
CA PRO A 403 -21.58 8.20 21.91
C PRO A 403 -22.63 9.21 22.40
N ASP A 404 -22.23 10.48 22.50
CA ASP A 404 -23.16 11.56 22.85
C ASP A 404 -24.04 11.96 21.66
N ALA A 405 -24.98 12.89 21.85
CA ALA A 405 -25.89 13.30 20.77
C ALA A 405 -25.19 14.06 19.62
N ALA A 406 -24.03 14.67 19.85
CA ALA A 406 -23.33 15.47 18.86
C ALA A 406 -22.46 14.60 17.94
N ILE A 407 -21.61 13.74 18.52
CA ILE A 407 -20.72 12.84 17.76
C ILE A 407 -21.44 11.53 17.37
N GLY A 408 -22.43 11.11 18.15
CA GLY A 408 -23.22 9.89 17.95
C GLY A 408 -24.46 10.06 17.10
N HIS A 409 -24.58 11.12 16.30
CA HIS A 409 -25.82 11.40 15.57
C HIS A 409 -26.26 10.20 14.71
N GLY A 410 -27.46 9.68 14.99
CA GLY A 410 -28.03 8.51 14.32
C GLY A 410 -27.61 7.16 14.92
N LEU A 411 -26.83 7.15 16.00
CA LEU A 411 -26.55 5.96 16.79
C LEU A 411 -27.54 5.86 17.97
N PRO A 412 -27.97 4.63 18.34
CA PRO A 412 -28.69 4.44 19.59
C PRO A 412 -27.82 4.87 20.77
N PRO A 413 -28.42 5.50 21.82
CA PRO A 413 -27.71 5.97 23.01
C PRO A 413 -27.39 4.80 23.95
N THR A 414 -26.61 3.84 23.44
CA THR A 414 -26.11 2.67 24.15
C THR A 414 -24.64 2.52 23.84
N GLU A 415 -23.95 1.74 24.67
CA GLU A 415 -22.56 1.38 24.49
C GLU A 415 -22.36 0.51 23.24
N HIS A 416 -21.36 0.87 22.44
CA HIS A 416 -20.94 0.14 21.25
C HIS A 416 -19.54 -0.41 21.46
N ALA A 417 -19.30 -1.66 21.08
CA ALA A 417 -18.02 -2.31 21.32
C ALA A 417 -16.91 -1.74 20.43
N MET A 418 -15.77 -1.42 21.02
CA MET A 418 -14.51 -1.14 20.37
C MET A 418 -13.65 -2.42 20.47
N TYR A 419 -13.74 -3.25 19.42
CA TYR A 419 -13.20 -4.62 19.43
C TYR A 419 -11.67 -4.73 19.55
N ILE A 420 -10.97 -3.62 19.30
CA ILE A 420 -9.52 -3.52 19.46
C ILE A 420 -9.26 -2.47 20.55
N ARG A 421 -8.53 -2.87 21.59
CA ARG A 421 -8.16 -2.03 22.73
C ARG A 421 -7.43 -0.77 22.24
N GLY A 422 -7.88 0.40 22.71
CA GLY A 422 -7.28 1.70 22.38
C GLY A 422 -6.10 2.08 23.26
N MET A 423 -5.67 3.34 23.13
CA MET A 423 -4.73 3.98 24.04
C MET A 423 -5.44 4.54 25.27
N ASP A 424 -4.80 4.42 26.43
CA ASP A 424 -5.21 5.17 27.61
C ASP A 424 -4.67 6.60 27.51
N VAL A 425 -5.57 7.58 27.39
CA VAL A 425 -5.22 9.01 27.26
C VAL A 425 -5.95 9.85 28.31
N THR A 426 -5.45 11.06 28.54
CA THR A 426 -6.16 12.13 29.25
C THR A 426 -6.33 13.32 28.32
N ALA A 427 -7.42 14.07 28.49
CA ALA A 427 -7.62 15.34 27.80
C ALA A 427 -6.82 16.45 28.51
N ARG A 428 -6.09 17.25 27.75
CA ARG A 428 -5.37 18.43 28.25
C ARG A 428 -6.33 19.59 28.49
N PRO A 429 -6.01 20.55 29.39
CA PRO A 429 -6.81 21.74 29.61
C PRO A 429 -7.14 22.48 28.31
N GLY A 430 -8.39 22.91 28.15
CA GLY A 430 -8.87 23.58 26.94
C GLY A 430 -9.37 22.64 25.83
N SER A 431 -9.27 21.32 26.03
CA SER A 431 -9.85 20.31 25.13
C SER A 431 -11.24 19.89 25.60
N GLU A 432 -12.09 19.49 24.66
CA GLU A 432 -13.45 19.00 24.88
C GLU A 432 -13.47 17.47 24.70
N VAL A 433 -13.97 16.74 25.69
CA VAL A 433 -14.21 15.30 25.57
C VAL A 433 -15.59 15.10 24.93
N LEU A 434 -15.63 14.52 23.73
CA LEU A 434 -16.85 14.28 22.96
C LEU A 434 -17.48 12.91 23.25
N ALA A 435 -16.67 11.97 23.73
CA ALA A 435 -17.13 10.66 24.19
C ALA A 435 -16.08 10.05 25.11
N ASP A 436 -16.53 9.26 26.08
CA ASP A 436 -15.70 8.47 26.97
C ASP A 436 -15.67 7.01 26.54
N ILE A 437 -14.54 6.35 26.81
CA ILE A 437 -14.49 4.90 26.83
C ILE A 437 -15.27 4.43 28.06
N VAL A 438 -16.05 3.37 27.89
CA VAL A 438 -16.57 2.60 29.01
C VAL A 438 -15.80 1.26 29.06
N PRO A 439 -15.05 0.99 30.14
CA PRO A 439 -14.32 -0.26 30.28
C PRO A 439 -15.28 -1.45 30.43
N SER A 440 -14.79 -2.64 30.11
CA SER A 440 -15.48 -3.87 30.49
C SER A 440 -15.33 -4.13 32.00
N TYR A 441 -16.16 -5.02 32.58
CA TYR A 441 -16.03 -5.39 34.00
C TYR A 441 -14.64 -5.94 34.36
N PHE A 442 -14.00 -6.64 33.41
CA PHE A 442 -12.67 -7.20 33.52
C PHE A 442 -12.18 -7.64 32.14
N ASP A 443 -10.88 -7.57 31.91
CA ASP A 443 -10.26 -8.19 30.73
C ASP A 443 -10.42 -9.71 30.78
N ARG A 444 -10.81 -10.31 29.65
CA ARG A 444 -11.07 -11.75 29.58
C ARG A 444 -9.76 -12.53 29.61
N THR A 445 -9.66 -13.42 30.59
CA THR A 445 -8.60 -14.42 30.70
C THR A 445 -9.20 -15.82 30.81
N TRP A 446 -8.35 -16.84 30.95
CA TRP A 446 -8.81 -18.20 31.24
C TRP A 446 -9.40 -18.34 32.66
N GLU A 447 -8.99 -17.47 33.60
CA GLU A 447 -9.50 -17.43 34.97
C GLU A 447 -10.75 -16.54 35.12
N HIS A 448 -10.84 -15.48 34.30
CA HIS A 448 -11.91 -14.49 34.37
C HIS A 448 -12.59 -14.36 33.02
N PHE A 449 -13.77 -14.97 32.88
CA PHE A 449 -14.57 -14.90 31.65
C PHE A 449 -16.06 -14.94 31.95
N CYS A 450 -16.85 -14.40 31.02
CA CYS A 450 -18.29 -14.61 30.98
C CYS A 450 -18.73 -14.83 29.53
N SER A 451 -19.76 -15.66 29.32
CA SER A 451 -20.32 -15.92 27.99
C SER A 451 -19.27 -16.39 26.95
N HIS A 452 -19.63 -16.33 25.67
CA HIS A 452 -18.91 -16.93 24.55
C HIS A 452 -17.76 -16.08 23.99
N ARG A 453 -17.74 -14.76 24.24
CA ARG A 453 -16.78 -13.83 23.61
C ARG A 453 -16.18 -12.86 24.61
N HIS A 454 -16.70 -11.65 24.69
CA HIS A 454 -16.11 -10.56 25.47
C HIS A 454 -16.88 -10.24 26.75
N THR A 455 -16.23 -9.54 27.67
CA THR A 455 -16.83 -9.10 28.93
C THR A 455 -17.72 -7.88 28.69
N PRO A 456 -18.99 -7.85 29.19
CA PRO A 456 -19.88 -6.70 29.08
C PRO A 456 -19.28 -5.42 29.65
N SER A 457 -19.82 -4.29 29.20
CA SER A 457 -19.49 -2.98 29.74
C SER A 457 -19.80 -2.90 31.24
N ALA A 458 -18.93 -2.19 31.98
CA ALA A 458 -19.13 -1.87 33.39
C ALA A 458 -20.11 -0.70 33.61
N GLY A 459 -20.49 0.04 32.56
CA GLY A 459 -21.44 1.16 32.63
C GLY A 459 -20.90 2.43 33.31
N GLN A 460 -19.60 2.50 33.58
CA GLN A 460 -18.95 3.63 34.25
C GLN A 460 -17.92 4.28 33.31
N PRO A 461 -18.07 5.57 32.93
CA PRO A 461 -17.10 6.25 32.08
C PRO A 461 -15.68 6.15 32.61
N GLY A 462 -14.73 5.86 31.73
CA GLY A 462 -13.31 5.74 31.99
C GLY A 462 -12.52 6.88 31.33
N ASN A 463 -11.49 6.53 30.58
CA ASN A 463 -10.66 7.51 29.87
C ASN A 463 -11.40 8.09 28.65
N PRO A 464 -11.05 9.31 28.20
CA PRO A 464 -11.58 9.87 26.96
C PRO A 464 -11.42 8.95 25.75
N ALA A 465 -12.51 8.74 25.01
CA ALA A 465 -12.52 8.03 23.73
C ALA A 465 -12.25 8.98 22.56
N ILE A 466 -12.93 10.13 22.57
CA ILE A 466 -12.87 11.13 21.50
C ILE A 466 -12.63 12.48 22.15
N VAL A 467 -11.55 13.14 21.74
CA VAL A 467 -11.16 14.46 22.24
C VAL A 467 -11.08 15.43 21.08
N ARG A 468 -11.66 16.61 21.27
CA ARG A 468 -11.55 17.74 20.35
C ARG A 468 -10.70 18.83 20.96
N SER A 469 -9.73 19.34 20.19
CA SER A 469 -8.96 20.52 20.55
C SER A 469 -8.82 21.43 19.34
N GLY A 470 -9.48 22.60 19.40
CA GLY A 470 -9.58 23.52 18.26
C GLY A 470 -10.12 22.85 17.00
N ASN A 471 -9.24 22.71 15.99
CA ASN A 471 -9.52 22.10 14.69
C ASN A 471 -9.09 20.61 14.58
N ALA A 472 -8.64 20.00 15.68
CA ALA A 472 -8.26 18.59 15.72
C ALA A 472 -9.29 17.74 16.47
N ILE A 473 -9.50 16.52 15.97
CA ILE A 473 -10.22 15.45 16.65
C ILE A 473 -9.26 14.26 16.81
N TYR A 474 -9.18 13.73 18.01
CA TYR A 474 -8.39 12.54 18.33
C TYR A 474 -9.31 11.42 18.82
N PHE A 475 -9.17 10.23 18.23
CA PHE A 475 -9.80 8.99 18.72
C PHE A 475 -8.75 8.13 19.42
N SER A 476 -9.03 7.67 20.65
CA SER A 476 -8.10 6.79 21.37
C SER A 476 -8.06 5.37 20.81
N SER A 477 -9.10 4.94 20.11
CA SER A 477 -9.20 3.61 19.50
C SER A 477 -8.67 3.57 18.06
N PRO A 478 -8.15 2.42 17.58
CA PRO A 478 -7.73 2.25 16.19
C PRO A 478 -8.96 1.99 15.30
N ILE A 479 -9.75 3.04 15.07
CA ILE A 479 -11.06 2.93 14.42
C ILE A 479 -10.95 2.39 12.99
N PHE A 480 -9.87 2.72 12.26
CA PHE A 480 -9.73 2.30 10.87
C PHE A 480 -9.37 0.82 10.78
N THR A 481 -8.39 0.38 11.57
CA THR A 481 -8.05 -1.05 11.69
C THR A 481 -9.25 -1.85 12.19
N THR A 482 -9.99 -1.34 13.18
CA THR A 482 -11.23 -1.96 13.65
C THR A 482 -12.23 -2.13 12.51
N TYR A 483 -12.43 -1.10 11.69
CA TYR A 483 -13.34 -1.15 10.54
C TYR A 483 -12.90 -2.11 9.46
N GLN A 484 -11.60 -2.19 9.18
CA GLN A 484 -11.08 -3.18 8.24
C GLN A 484 -11.28 -4.62 8.74
N LYS A 485 -11.21 -4.86 10.06
CA LYS A 485 -11.33 -6.21 10.63
C LYS A 485 -12.78 -6.68 10.78
N VAL A 486 -13.67 -5.81 11.24
CA VAL A 486 -15.05 -6.21 11.60
C VAL A 486 -16.14 -5.25 11.11
N ALA A 487 -15.79 -4.18 10.40
CA ALA A 487 -16.70 -3.22 9.76
C ALA A 487 -17.90 -2.75 10.62
N PRO A 488 -17.69 -2.33 11.89
CA PRO A 488 -18.79 -1.91 12.73
C PRO A 488 -19.35 -0.57 12.25
N LEU A 489 -20.67 -0.51 12.05
CA LEU A 489 -21.35 0.68 11.52
C LEU A 489 -21.13 1.92 12.40
N TRP A 490 -21.05 1.77 13.72
CA TRP A 490 -20.85 2.90 14.64
C TRP A 490 -19.52 3.60 14.44
N CYS A 491 -18.43 2.88 14.14
CA CYS A 491 -17.14 3.52 13.85
C CYS A 491 -17.14 4.37 12.57
N LYS A 492 -18.04 4.10 11.61
CA LYS A 492 -18.20 4.94 10.42
C LYS A 492 -19.13 6.15 10.67
N ARG A 493 -20.00 6.06 11.68
CA ARG A 493 -20.97 7.11 12.02
C ARG A 493 -20.39 8.18 12.92
N LEU A 494 -19.56 7.76 13.88
CA LEU A 494 -18.64 8.61 14.63
C LEU A 494 -17.63 9.26 13.68
#